data_AF-A0A816RQ85-F1
#
_entry.id   AF-A0A816RQ85-F1
#
_cell.length_a   1.000
_cell.length_b   1.000
_cell.length_c   1.000
_cell.angle_alpha   90.00
_cell.angle_beta   90.00
_cell.angle_gamma   90.00
#
_symmetry.space_group_name_H-M   'P 1'
#
loop_
_entity.id
_entity.type
_entity.pdbx_description
1 polymer ?
#
loop_
_entity_poly.entity_id
_entity_poly.type
_entity_poly.pdbx_seq_one_letter_code
_entity_poly.pdbx_strand_id
1 'polypeptide(L)'
;MVNANKSKAKIEKERQETFSKEIDEIKRTFHAKIGTIKDKQGRYLMEKEDIKKWWHEYTEELYKKDTQSLDENDGSTIELEPDILESEIKWALECIANNKASGTDEIPAELFKILRDDVVKILFSICQHIWKT
;
A
#
# COMPACT_ATOMS: atom_id res chain seq x y z
N MET A 1 -44.93 -27.60 27.50
CA MET A 1 -44.22 -26.30 27.27
C MET A 1 -43.00 -26.42 26.34
N VAL A 2 -42.29 -27.56 26.28
CA VAL A 2 -41.08 -27.74 25.45
C VAL A 2 -41.32 -27.65 23.94
N ASN A 3 -42.48 -28.12 23.44
CA ASN A 3 -42.76 -28.17 22.00
C ASN A 3 -43.00 -26.78 21.39
N ALA A 4 -43.63 -25.88 22.13
CA ALA A 4 -43.88 -24.50 21.68
C ALA A 4 -42.58 -23.70 21.53
N ASN A 5 -41.58 -23.94 22.39
CA ASN A 5 -40.28 -23.29 22.29
C ASN A 5 -39.47 -23.77 21.08
N LYS A 6 -39.56 -25.07 20.75
CA LYS A 6 -38.95 -25.62 19.52
C LYS A 6 -39.58 -25.01 18.26
N SER A 7 -40.90 -24.86 18.23
CA SER A 7 -41.60 -24.23 17.09
C SER A 7 -41.26 -22.75 16.95
N LYS A 8 -41.15 -22.00 18.05
CA LYS A 8 -40.72 -20.59 18.02
C LYS A 8 -39.28 -20.43 17.51
N ALA A 9 -38.36 -21.29 17.96
CA ALA A 9 -36.96 -21.25 17.51
C ALA A 9 -36.83 -21.57 16.01
N LYS A 10 -37.68 -22.45 15.47
CA LYS A 10 -37.72 -22.77 14.05
C LYS A 10 -38.18 -21.57 13.20
N ILE A 11 -39.27 -20.91 13.60
CA ILE A 11 -39.80 -19.72 12.91
C ILE A 11 -38.79 -18.57 12.94
N GLU A 12 -38.09 -18.37 14.07
CA GLU A 12 -37.07 -17.33 14.17
C GLU A 12 -35.88 -17.59 13.24
N LYS A 13 -35.45 -18.85 13.13
CA LYS A 13 -34.36 -19.25 12.23
C LYS A 13 -34.74 -19.04 10.76
N GLU A 14 -35.97 -19.41 10.38
CA GLU A 14 -36.48 -19.19 9.02
C GLU A 14 -36.54 -17.69 8.69
N ARG A 15 -36.93 -16.82 9.64
CA ARG A 15 -36.94 -15.36 9.45
C ARG A 15 -35.54 -14.77 9.29
N GLN A 16 -34.54 -15.32 9.98
CA GLN A 16 -33.13 -14.91 9.83
C GLN A 16 -32.58 -15.31 8.46
N GLU A 17 -32.92 -16.51 7.98
CA GLU A 17 -32.49 -16.99 6.67
C GLU A 17 -33.14 -16.18 5.52
N THR A 18 -34.41 -15.78 5.65
CA THR A 18 -35.05 -14.89 4.66
C THR A 18 -34.42 -13.50 4.66
N PHE A 19 -34.19 -12.93 5.83
CA PHE A 19 -33.56 -11.61 5.96
C PHE A 19 -32.13 -11.58 5.40
N SER A 20 -31.35 -12.64 5.63
CA SER A 20 -30.01 -12.76 5.05
C SER A 20 -30.06 -12.82 3.52
N LYS A 21 -31.02 -13.55 2.95
CA LYS A 21 -31.20 -13.62 1.48
C LYS A 21 -31.55 -12.26 0.88
N GLU A 22 -32.42 -11.49 1.53
CA GLU A 22 -32.75 -10.12 1.11
C GLU A 22 -31.53 -9.20 1.14
N ILE A 23 -30.71 -9.27 2.18
CA ILE A 23 -29.45 -8.51 2.26
C ILE A 23 -28.51 -8.89 1.12
N ASP A 24 -28.38 -10.17 0.82
CA ASP A 24 -27.51 -10.64 -0.26
C ASP A 24 -28.01 -10.20 -1.64
N GLU A 25 -29.33 -10.11 -1.84
CA GLU A 25 -29.94 -9.60 -3.07
C GLU A 25 -29.74 -8.08 -3.22
N ILE A 26 -29.86 -7.32 -2.13
CA ILE A 26 -29.53 -5.89 -2.10
C ILE A 26 -28.03 -5.68 -2.41
N LYS A 27 -27.14 -6.47 -1.80
CA LYS A 27 -25.69 -6.37 -2.06
C LYS A 27 -25.32 -6.73 -3.50
N ARG A 28 -25.98 -7.73 -4.09
CA ARG A 28 -25.78 -8.12 -5.51
C ARG A 28 -26.28 -7.04 -6.48
N THR A 29 -27.36 -6.35 -6.14
CA THR A 29 -27.91 -5.27 -6.97
C THR A 29 -27.25 -3.92 -6.70
N PHE A 30 -26.50 -3.79 -5.60
CA PHE A 30 -25.75 -2.58 -5.27
C PHE A 30 -24.55 -2.41 -6.20
N HIS A 31 -24.74 -1.58 -7.22
CA HIS A 31 -23.66 -1.11 -8.07
C HIS A 31 -23.14 0.20 -7.47
N ALA A 32 -22.01 0.12 -6.76
CA ALA A 32 -21.31 1.33 -6.32
C ALA A 32 -20.99 2.19 -7.55
N LYS A 33 -21.61 3.37 -7.67
CA LYS A 33 -21.25 4.34 -8.69
C LYS A 33 -19.87 4.88 -8.35
N ILE A 34 -18.84 4.28 -8.94
CA ILE A 34 -17.41 4.63 -8.86
C ILE A 34 -17.09 5.99 -9.53
N GLY A 35 -18.08 6.88 -9.63
CA GLY A 35 -17.98 8.15 -10.35
C GLY A 35 -18.41 9.35 -9.52
N THR A 36 -18.39 9.25 -8.18
CA THR A 36 -18.81 10.35 -7.32
C THR A 36 -17.67 10.73 -6.38
N ILE A 37 -16.94 11.78 -6.77
CA ILE A 37 -15.79 12.32 -6.03
C ILE A 37 -16.22 13.65 -5.39
N LYS A 38 -15.77 13.93 -4.16
CA LYS A 38 -16.05 15.21 -3.50
C LYS A 38 -14.96 16.22 -3.85
N ASP A 39 -15.36 17.43 -4.25
CA ASP A 39 -14.45 18.55 -4.43
C ASP A 39 -13.98 19.13 -3.07
N LYS A 40 -13.07 20.11 -3.11
CA LYS A 40 -12.55 20.79 -1.91
C LYS A 40 -13.62 21.54 -1.12
N GLN A 41 -14.73 21.89 -1.78
CA GLN A 41 -15.88 22.56 -1.19
C GLN A 41 -16.97 21.55 -0.75
N GLY A 42 -16.69 20.24 -0.81
CA GLY A 42 -17.59 19.17 -0.39
C GLY A 42 -18.72 18.84 -1.38
N ARG A 43 -18.70 19.40 -2.60
CA ARG A 43 -19.69 19.11 -3.65
C ARG A 43 -19.33 17.83 -4.40
N TYR A 44 -20.36 17.10 -4.81
CA TYR A 44 -20.20 15.85 -5.53
C TYR A 44 -19.99 16.10 -7.03
N LEU A 45 -18.84 15.69 -7.55
CA LEU A 45 -18.51 15.66 -8.97
C LEU A 45 -18.96 14.32 -9.56
N MET A 46 -19.83 14.38 -10.56
CA MET A 46 -20.40 13.21 -11.23
C MET A 46 -20.05 13.12 -12.73
N GLU A 47 -19.58 14.22 -13.32
CA GLU A 47 -19.13 14.27 -14.71
C GLU A 47 -17.66 13.89 -14.82
N LYS A 48 -17.29 13.18 -15.89
CA LYS A 48 -15.91 12.68 -16.07
C LYS A 48 -14.91 13.81 -16.27
N GLU A 49 -15.34 14.86 -16.94
CA GLU A 49 -14.58 16.07 -17.23
C GLU A 49 -14.25 16.82 -15.93
N ASP A 50 -15.25 16.97 -15.05
CA ASP A 50 -15.10 17.59 -13.74
C ASP A 50 -14.18 16.78 -12.82
N ILE A 51 -14.32 15.46 -12.82
CA ILE A 51 -13.44 14.55 -12.07
C ILE A 51 -11.99 14.68 -12.54
N LYS A 52 -11.76 14.70 -13.87
CA LYS A 52 -10.43 14.86 -14.45
C LYS A 52 -9.80 16.19 -14.07
N LYS A 53 -10.58 17.28 -14.16
CA LYS A 53 -10.14 18.63 -13.78
C LYS A 53 -9.79 18.70 -12.29
N TRP A 54 -10.61 18.11 -11.43
CA TRP A 54 -10.34 18.03 -10.00
C TRP A 54 -9.06 17.25 -9.69
N TRP A 55 -8.85 16.09 -10.31
CA TRP A 55 -7.61 15.32 -10.14
C TRP A 55 -6.38 16.14 -10.55
N HIS A 56 -6.47 16.88 -11.66
CA HIS A 56 -5.39 17.75 -12.12
C HIS A 56 -5.07 18.84 -11.10
N GLU A 57 -6.08 19.59 -10.64
CA GLU A 57 -5.92 20.64 -9.63
C GLU A 57 -5.42 20.11 -8.28
N TYR A 58 -5.87 18.92 -7.87
CA TYR A 58 -5.41 18.27 -6.64
C TYR A 58 -3.94 17.87 -6.73
N THR A 59 -3.52 17.28 -7.85
CA THR A 59 -2.10 16.92 -8.05
C THR A 59 -1.20 18.14 -8.16
N GLU A 60 -1.65 19.22 -8.83
CA GLU A 60 -0.92 20.48 -8.86
C GLU A 60 -0.69 21.04 -7.47
N GLU A 61 -1.72 21.09 -6.62
CA GLU A 61 -1.56 21.56 -5.25
C GLU A 61 -0.65 20.65 -4.41
N LEU A 62 -0.76 19.32 -4.57
CA LEU A 62 0.04 18.38 -3.81
C LEU A 62 1.54 18.49 -4.12
N TYR A 63 1.90 18.84 -5.36
CA TYR A 63 3.29 19.00 -5.80
C TYR A 63 3.74 20.45 -5.97
N LYS A 64 2.92 21.43 -5.61
CA LYS A 64 3.37 22.83 -5.43
C LYS A 64 4.31 22.87 -4.23
N LYS A 65 5.59 22.57 -4.49
CA LYS A 65 6.70 22.86 -3.58
C LYS A 65 6.62 24.35 -3.24
N ASP A 66 6.63 24.72 -1.96
CA ASP A 66 6.66 26.12 -1.54
C ASP A 66 7.93 26.79 -2.11
N THR A 67 7.84 27.31 -3.33
CA THR A 67 8.96 27.92 -4.05
C THR A 67 9.30 29.31 -3.53
N GLN A 68 8.66 29.78 -2.46
CA GLN A 68 8.93 31.10 -1.87
C GLN A 68 10.05 31.12 -0.83
N SER A 69 10.78 30.02 -0.61
CA SER A 69 12.02 30.07 0.18
C SER A 69 13.11 29.14 -0.34
N LEU A 70 13.47 29.22 -1.61
CA LEU A 70 14.81 28.86 -2.05
C LEU A 70 15.29 29.95 -2.99
N ASP A 71 15.81 30.99 -2.33
CA ASP A 71 16.54 32.09 -2.91
C ASP A 71 17.65 31.57 -3.83
N GLU A 72 17.90 32.37 -4.84
CA GLU A 72 18.73 32.15 -6.01
C GLU A 72 20.21 31.98 -5.63
N ASN A 73 20.66 30.76 -5.32
CA ASN A 73 22.06 30.38 -5.51
C ASN A 73 22.29 28.88 -5.33
N ASP A 74 21.98 28.07 -6.33
CA ASP A 74 22.74 26.82 -6.50
C ASP A 74 22.64 26.30 -7.93
N GLY A 75 23.60 26.69 -8.74
CA GLY A 75 23.98 25.91 -9.91
C GLY A 75 24.66 24.59 -9.51
N SER A 76 24.02 23.78 -8.68
CA SER A 76 24.49 22.43 -8.38
C SER A 76 23.86 21.52 -9.41
N THR A 77 24.73 21.03 -10.27
CA THR A 77 24.86 19.60 -10.57
C THR A 77 23.59 18.83 -10.30
N ILE A 78 22.94 18.36 -11.36
CA ILE A 78 22.01 17.22 -11.33
C ILE A 78 22.48 16.31 -10.20
N GLU A 79 21.73 16.25 -9.10
CA GLU A 79 22.05 15.40 -7.95
C GLU A 79 21.90 13.97 -8.46
N LEU A 80 22.99 13.45 -9.03
CA LEU A 80 23.11 12.06 -9.38
C LEU A 80 22.84 11.30 -8.10
N GLU A 81 21.82 10.44 -8.14
CA GLU A 81 21.44 9.63 -7.01
C GLU A 81 22.71 8.92 -6.49
N PRO A 82 23.05 9.11 -5.20
CA PRO A 82 24.35 8.72 -4.68
C PRO A 82 24.57 7.22 -4.84
N ASP A 83 25.83 6.83 -5.04
CA ASP A 83 26.22 5.42 -5.04
C ASP A 83 25.73 4.75 -3.73
N ILE A 84 25.19 3.54 -3.84
CA ILE A 84 24.71 2.73 -2.71
C ILE A 84 25.83 2.63 -1.65
N LEU A 85 25.52 2.92 -0.38
CA LEU A 85 26.51 2.95 0.71
C LEU A 85 26.57 1.60 1.46
N GLU A 86 27.74 1.25 1.98
CA GLU A 86 27.88 0.05 2.84
C GLU A 86 27.00 0.12 4.10
N SER A 87 26.73 1.32 4.62
CA SER A 87 25.85 1.53 5.78
C SER A 87 24.41 1.14 5.50
N GLU A 88 23.92 1.32 4.27
CA GLU A 88 22.57 0.94 3.86
C GLU A 88 22.44 -0.59 3.81
N ILE A 89 23.46 -1.27 3.28
CA ILE A 89 23.53 -2.74 3.26
C ILE A 89 23.57 -3.29 4.69
N LYS A 90 24.39 -2.70 5.58
CA LYS A 90 24.43 -3.10 6.99
C LYS A 90 23.08 -2.91 7.68
N TRP A 91 22.44 -1.76 7.47
CA TRP A 91 21.12 -1.48 8.03
C TRP A 91 20.06 -2.46 7.51
N ALA A 92 20.07 -2.76 6.21
CA ALA A 92 19.17 -3.74 5.61
C ALA A 92 19.34 -5.13 6.25
N LEU A 93 20.57 -5.58 6.47
CA LEU A 93 20.87 -6.86 7.13
C LEU A 93 20.38 -6.90 8.59
N GLU A 94 20.52 -5.80 9.32
CA GLU A 94 20.00 -5.67 10.68
C GLU A 94 18.46 -5.74 10.71
N CYS A 95 17.81 -5.14 9.72
CA CYS A 95 16.35 -5.10 9.58
C CYS A 95 15.72 -6.40 9.05
N ILE A 96 16.51 -7.38 8.58
CA ILE A 96 15.97 -8.67 8.13
C ILE A 96 15.18 -9.33 9.27
N ALA A 97 13.97 -9.80 8.98
CA ALA A 97 13.15 -10.53 9.95
C ALA A 97 13.69 -11.96 10.15
N ASN A 98 13.74 -12.40 11.41
CA ASN A 98 14.11 -13.78 11.77
C ASN A 98 12.93 -14.75 11.54
N ASN A 99 13.27 -16.03 11.43
CA ASN A 99 12.41 -17.19 11.22
C ASN A 99 11.52 -17.08 9.97
N LYS A 100 12.07 -16.50 8.90
CA LYS A 100 11.40 -16.49 7.60
C LYS A 100 11.60 -17.85 6.93
N ALA A 101 10.54 -18.35 6.28
CA ALA A 101 10.66 -19.54 5.45
C ALA A 101 11.70 -19.26 4.37
N SER A 102 12.60 -20.22 4.17
CA SER A 102 13.59 -20.15 3.11
C SER A 102 12.90 -20.13 1.74
N GLY A 103 13.50 -19.44 0.78
CA GLY A 103 13.00 -19.37 -0.58
C GLY A 103 13.24 -20.66 -1.36
N THR A 104 13.03 -20.61 -2.67
CA THR A 104 13.35 -21.71 -3.60
C THR A 104 14.85 -22.05 -3.61
N ASP A 105 15.69 -21.12 -3.18
CA ASP A 105 17.14 -21.26 -3.05
C ASP A 105 17.57 -22.09 -1.82
N GLU A 106 16.63 -22.42 -0.91
CA GLU A 106 16.90 -23.12 0.34
C GLU A 106 17.89 -22.37 1.27
N ILE A 107 18.11 -21.07 1.03
CA ILE A 107 18.94 -20.20 1.87
C ILE A 107 18.08 -19.54 2.96
N PRO A 108 18.36 -19.76 4.25
CA PRO A 108 17.67 -19.08 5.34
C PRO A 108 18.18 -17.65 5.51
N ALA A 109 17.28 -16.70 5.80
CA ALA A 109 17.63 -15.28 5.91
C ALA A 109 18.60 -14.99 7.08
N GLU A 110 18.62 -15.87 8.08
CA GLU A 110 19.53 -15.82 9.24
C GLU A 110 20.98 -16.06 8.83
N LEU A 111 21.23 -16.75 7.72
CA LEU A 111 22.58 -17.02 7.24
C LEU A 111 23.35 -15.71 7.01
N PHE A 112 22.68 -14.70 6.46
CA PHE A 112 23.26 -13.39 6.21
C PHE A 112 23.64 -12.65 7.51
N LYS A 113 22.96 -12.92 8.63
CA LYS A 113 23.29 -12.36 9.95
C LYS A 113 24.49 -13.04 10.60
N ILE A 114 24.72 -14.32 10.30
CA ILE A 114 25.87 -15.08 10.83
C ILE A 114 27.17 -14.62 10.14
N LEU A 115 27.10 -14.45 8.82
CA LEU A 115 28.26 -14.11 7.99
C LEU A 115 28.71 -12.64 8.11
N ARG A 116 27.85 -11.75 8.65
CA ARG A 116 28.15 -10.34 8.97
C ARG A 116 28.92 -9.60 7.87
N ASP A 117 30.18 -9.26 8.11
CA ASP A 117 30.96 -8.35 7.27
C ASP A 117 31.31 -8.94 5.90
N ASP A 118 31.42 -10.27 5.79
CA ASP A 118 31.74 -10.93 4.51
C ASP A 118 30.56 -10.81 3.54
N VAL A 119 29.33 -10.96 4.04
CA VAL A 119 28.11 -10.78 3.25
C VAL A 119 27.90 -9.31 2.87
N VAL A 120 28.22 -8.36 3.75
CA VAL A 120 28.12 -6.93 3.44
C VAL A 120 28.95 -6.60 2.21
N LYS A 121 30.20 -7.07 2.13
CA LYS A 121 31.08 -6.80 0.97
C LYS A 121 30.55 -7.41 -0.32
N ILE A 122 30.06 -8.64 -0.26
CA ILE A 122 29.51 -9.35 -1.42
C ILE A 122 28.26 -8.64 -1.93
N LEU A 123 27.31 -8.35 -1.04
CA LEU A 123 26.06 -7.68 -1.40
C LEU A 123 26.33 -6.25 -1.91
N PHE A 124 27.25 -5.53 -1.26
CA PHE A 124 27.67 -4.20 -1.70
C PHE A 124 28.21 -4.24 -3.14
N SER A 125 29.11 -5.19 -3.44
CA SER A 125 29.65 -5.35 -4.80
C SER A 125 28.57 -5.68 -5.83
N ILE A 126 27.60 -6.53 -5.49
CA ILE A 126 26.51 -6.93 -6.39
C ILE A 126 25.57 -5.75 -6.63
N CYS A 127 25.13 -5.08 -5.55
CA CYS A 127 24.25 -3.91 -5.63
C CYS A 127 24.89 -2.80 -6.46
N GLN A 128 26.18 -2.51 -6.24
CA GLN A 128 26.94 -1.53 -7.03
C GLN A 128 27.05 -1.92 -8.51
N HIS A 129 27.24 -3.21 -8.80
CA HIS A 129 27.30 -3.69 -10.17
C HIS A 129 25.95 -3.53 -10.89
N ILE A 130 24.85 -3.86 -10.22
CA ILE A 130 23.48 -3.69 -10.74
C ILE A 130 23.16 -2.20 -10.91
N TRP A 131 23.53 -1.34 -9.96
CA TRP A 131 23.28 0.10 -10.01
C TRP A 131 23.96 0.79 -11.20
N LYS A 132 25.15 0.33 -11.55
CA LYS A 132 25.97 0.88 -12.64
C LYS A 132 25.65 0.27 -14.01
N THR A 133 24.77 -0.74 -14.06
CA THR A 133 24.29 -1.36 -15.30
C THR A 133 23.00 -0.70 -15.76
#